data_AF-A0A7S0L676-F1
#
_entry.id   AF-A0A7S0L676-F1
#
_cell.length_a   1.000
_cell.length_b   1.000
_cell.length_c   1.000
_cell.angle_alpha   90.00
_cell.angle_beta   90.00
_cell.angle_gamma   90.00
#
_symmetry.space_group_name_H-M   'P 1'
#
loop_
_entity.id
_entity.type
_entity.pdbx_description
1 polymer ?
#
loop_
_entity_poly.entity_id
_entity_poly.type
_entity_poly.pdbx_seq_one_letter_code
_entity_poly.pdbx_strand_id
1 'polypeptide(L)'
;MNAAAGGHLAVLQWLHLQGAPWDERACASAALGGHLAVVQWLHSQDAPWDTMACTKAAEGDHLAVLQWLRAHGAPWRLECCLNAARQRGHVVTAEWILAQLPFEDFR
;
A
#
# COMPACT_ATOMS: atom_id res chain seq x y z
N MET A 1 6.80 -17.27 3.75
CA MET A 1 6.10 -16.17 4.46
C MET A 1 7.00 -14.95 4.37
N ASN A 2 6.48 -13.82 3.88
CA ASN A 2 7.27 -12.61 3.62
C ASN A 2 7.32 -11.76 4.90
N ALA A 3 8.50 -11.37 5.40
CA ALA A 3 8.62 -10.61 6.66
C ALA A 3 7.85 -9.27 6.62
N ALA A 4 7.72 -8.68 5.42
CA ALA A 4 6.91 -7.49 5.16
C ALA A 4 5.40 -7.73 5.36
N ALA A 5 4.87 -8.88 4.92
CA ALA A 5 3.46 -9.23 5.10
C ALA A 5 3.09 -9.52 6.57
N GLY A 6 4.08 -9.83 7.42
CA GLY A 6 3.89 -10.06 8.85
C GLY A 6 4.24 -8.86 9.73
N GLY A 7 4.63 -7.73 9.15
CA GLY A 7 4.94 -6.52 9.91
C GLY A 7 6.24 -6.60 10.71
N HIS A 8 7.11 -7.57 10.42
CA HIS A 8 8.32 -7.82 11.19
C HIS A 8 9.45 -6.85 10.82
N LEU A 9 9.28 -5.58 11.21
CA LEU A 9 10.22 -4.50 10.92
C LEU A 9 11.65 -4.81 11.36
N ALA A 10 11.85 -5.38 12.54
CA ALA A 10 13.18 -5.74 13.04
C ALA A 10 13.89 -6.78 12.16
N VAL A 11 13.13 -7.75 11.62
CA VAL A 11 13.66 -8.76 10.70
C VAL A 11 14.02 -8.13 9.36
N LEU A 12 13.20 -7.19 8.87
CA LEU A 12 13.50 -6.46 7.65
C LEU A 12 14.74 -5.57 7.79
N GLN A 13 14.89 -4.86 8.91
CA GLN A 13 16.09 -4.08 9.21
C GLN A 13 17.33 -4.97 9.24
N TRP A 14 17.23 -6.14 9.87
CA TRP A 14 18.33 -7.10 9.89
C TRP A 14 18.68 -7.61 8.49
N LEU A 15 17.68 -7.98 7.67
CA LEU A 15 17.89 -8.40 6.28
C LEU A 15 18.52 -7.30 5.43
N HIS A 16 18.15 -6.03 5.65
CA HIS A 16 18.77 -4.89 4.98
C HIS A 16 20.28 -4.84 5.23
N LEU A 17 20.68 -4.99 6.49
CA LEU A 17 22.09 -4.96 6.90
C LEU A 17 22.89 -6.12 6.29
N GLN A 18 22.23 -7.23 5.95
CA GLN A 18 22.86 -8.36 5.24
C GLN A 18 22.94 -8.14 3.71
N GLY A 19 22.49 -6.99 3.19
CA GLY A 19 22.50 -6.68 1.76
C GLY A 19 21.40 -7.39 0.97
N ALA A 20 20.31 -7.81 1.63
CA ALA A 20 19.18 -8.42 0.92
C ALA A 20 18.51 -7.39 -0.02
N PRO A 21 18.30 -7.72 -1.31
CA PRO A 21 17.60 -6.84 -2.22
C PRO A 21 16.11 -6.78 -1.87
N TRP A 22 15.53 -5.58 -1.95
CA TRP A 22 14.09 -5.36 -1.86
C TRP A 22 13.49 -5.34 -3.26
N ASP A 23 12.35 -6.00 -3.44
CA ASP A 23 11.52 -5.84 -4.63
C ASP A 23 10.28 -4.99 -4.33
N GLU A 24 9.61 -4.52 -5.38
CA GLU A 24 8.36 -3.75 -5.28
C GLU A 24 7.26 -4.50 -4.50
N ARG A 25 7.37 -5.83 -4.44
CA ARG A 25 6.44 -6.70 -3.72
C ARG A 25 6.59 -6.59 -2.20
N ALA A 26 7.73 -6.13 -1.68
CA ALA A 26 7.90 -5.88 -0.26
C ALA A 26 6.92 -4.81 0.24
N CYS A 27 6.83 -3.68 -0.47
CA CYS A 27 5.89 -2.60 -0.14
C CYS A 27 4.44 -3.05 -0.29
N ALA A 28 4.12 -3.74 -1.39
CA ALA A 28 2.78 -4.29 -1.62
C ALA A 28 2.35 -5.33 -0.56
N SER A 29 3.30 -6.15 -0.09
CA SER A 29 3.06 -7.14 0.98
C SER A 29 2.80 -6.45 2.32
N ALA A 30 3.58 -5.43 2.67
CA ALA A 30 3.38 -4.65 3.88
C ALA A 30 2.05 -3.89 3.85
N ALA A 31 1.69 -3.35 2.67
CA ALA A 31 0.43 -2.66 2.45
C ALA A 31 -0.78 -3.59 2.58
N LEU A 32 -0.69 -4.82 2.06
CA LEU A 32 -1.73 -5.85 2.23
C LEU A 32 -1.97 -6.21 3.70
N GLY A 33 -0.91 -6.24 4.52
CA GLY A 33 -0.99 -6.54 5.95
C GLY A 33 -1.27 -5.32 6.84
N GLY A 34 -1.40 -4.12 6.26
CA GLY A 34 -1.71 -2.91 7.02
C GLY A 34 -0.54 -2.37 7.84
N HIS A 35 0.68 -2.80 7.54
CA HIS A 35 1.87 -2.49 8.33
C HIS A 35 2.47 -1.14 7.93
N LEU A 36 1.80 -0.05 8.32
CA LEU A 36 2.23 1.32 7.99
C LEU A 36 3.69 1.60 8.37
N ALA A 37 4.14 1.15 9.55
CA ALA A 37 5.53 1.34 9.99
C ALA A 37 6.54 0.67 9.05
N VAL A 38 6.20 -0.49 8.48
CA VAL A 38 7.04 -1.17 7.49
C VAL A 38 7.03 -0.41 6.17
N VAL A 39 5.88 0.09 5.73
CA VAL A 39 5.77 0.89 4.50
C VAL A 39 6.59 2.19 4.61
N GLN A 40 6.49 2.89 5.73
CA GLN A 40 7.29 4.09 6.01
C GLN A 40 8.78 3.80 6.03
N TRP A 41 9.17 2.70 6.67
CA TRP A 41 10.56 2.31 6.73
C TRP A 41 11.09 1.93 5.33
N LEU A 42 10.35 1.13 4.55
CA LEU A 42 10.72 0.80 3.17
C LEU A 42 10.88 2.06 2.31
N HIS A 43 9.98 3.03 2.43
CA HIS A 43 10.12 4.31 1.75
C HIS A 43 11.40 5.06 2.12
N SER A 44 11.76 5.08 3.41
CA SER A 44 12.99 5.73 3.88
C SER A 44 14.28 5.07 3.37
N GLN A 45 14.18 3.84 2.85
CA GLN A 45 15.30 3.11 2.23
C GLN A 45 15.27 3.20 0.70
N ASP A 46 14.47 4.12 0.14
CA ASP A 46 14.25 4.27 -1.30
C ASP A 46 13.81 2.96 -1.99
N ALA A 47 13.11 2.09 -1.24
CA ALA A 47 12.61 0.85 -1.79
C ALA A 47 11.57 1.16 -2.89
N PRO A 48 11.66 0.50 -4.05
CA PRO A 48 10.73 0.76 -5.15
C PRO A 48 9.32 0.34 -4.73
N TRP A 49 8.34 1.11 -5.18
CA TRP A 49 6.93 0.76 -5.08
C TRP A 49 6.23 0.93 -6.42
N ASP A 50 5.16 0.18 -6.62
CA ASP A 50 4.34 0.25 -7.81
C ASP A 50 2.86 0.48 -7.43
N THR A 51 2.00 0.47 -8.45
CA THR A 51 0.55 0.60 -8.26
C THR A 51 -0.07 -0.50 -7.40
N MET A 52 0.64 -1.61 -7.18
CA MET A 52 0.18 -2.71 -6.36
C MET A 52 0.14 -2.35 -4.88
N ALA A 53 1.03 -1.46 -4.40
CA ALA A 53 1.02 -1.03 -3.01
C ALA A 53 -0.33 -0.44 -2.60
N CYS A 54 -0.85 0.52 -3.36
CA CYS A 54 -2.17 1.11 -3.12
C CYS A 54 -3.31 0.09 -3.30
N THR A 55 -3.24 -0.75 -4.35
CA THR A 55 -4.26 -1.77 -4.62
C THR A 55 -4.36 -2.77 -3.47
N LYS A 56 -3.22 -3.18 -2.90
CA LYS A 56 -3.15 -4.12 -1.77
C LYS A 56 -3.57 -3.52 -0.46
N ALA A 57 -3.26 -2.24 -0.21
CA ALA A 57 -3.81 -1.52 0.94
C ALA A 57 -5.35 -1.47 0.88
N ALA A 58 -5.91 -1.20 -0.30
CA ALA A 58 -7.37 -1.19 -0.49
C ALA A 58 -7.98 -2.60 -0.34
N GLU A 59 -7.32 -3.63 -0.86
CA GLU A 59 -7.72 -5.04 -0.70
C GLU A 59 -7.74 -5.48 0.77
N GLY A 60 -6.87 -4.93 1.62
CA GLY A 60 -6.76 -5.26 3.05
C GLY A 60 -7.60 -4.38 3.99
N ASP A 61 -8.39 -3.43 3.46
CA ASP A 61 -9.10 -2.39 4.24
C ASP A 61 -8.18 -1.48 5.06
N HIS A 62 -6.94 -1.29 4.60
CA HIS A 62 -5.94 -0.53 5.32
C HIS A 62 -5.91 0.92 4.86
N LEU A 63 -7.01 1.63 5.12
CA LEU A 63 -7.21 3.02 4.70
C LEU A 63 -6.06 3.95 5.14
N ALA A 64 -5.54 3.78 6.37
CA ALA A 64 -4.41 4.59 6.85
C ALA A 64 -3.14 4.39 6.01
N VAL A 65 -2.87 3.16 5.55
CA VAL A 65 -1.76 2.87 4.65
C VAL A 65 -2.02 3.47 3.28
N LEU A 66 -3.23 3.33 2.74
CA LEU A 66 -3.62 3.89 1.45
C LEU A 66 -3.49 5.43 1.43
N GLN A 67 -3.95 6.11 2.48
CA GLN A 67 -3.81 7.56 2.65
C GLN A 67 -2.34 7.97 2.67
N TRP A 68 -1.53 7.26 3.44
CA TRP A 68 -0.11 7.57 3.55
C TRP A 68 0.62 7.37 2.21
N LEU A 69 0.38 6.25 1.52
CA LEU A 69 0.94 5.98 0.19
C LEU A 69 0.56 7.09 -0.80
N ARG A 70 -0.71 7.53 -0.78
CA ARG A 70 -1.18 8.60 -1.65
C ARG A 70 -0.50 9.94 -1.36
N ALA A 71 -0.33 10.28 -0.09
CA ALA A 71 0.32 11.52 0.34
C ALA A 71 1.81 11.59 -0.06
N HIS A 72 2.47 10.44 -0.21
CA HIS A 72 3.89 10.33 -0.56
C HIS A 72 4.13 10.05 -2.05
N GLY A 73 3.12 10.25 -2.89
CA GLY A 73 3.26 10.16 -4.35
C GLY A 73 3.39 8.74 -4.89
N ALA A 74 2.96 7.72 -4.13
CA ALA A 74 2.93 6.36 -4.66
C ALA A 74 2.03 6.31 -5.91
N PRO A 75 2.49 5.67 -7.00
CA PRO A 75 1.67 5.51 -8.19
C PRO A 75 0.42 4.71 -7.81
N TRP A 76 -0.74 5.14 -8.28
CA TRP A 76 -1.98 4.44 -8.00
C TRP A 76 -2.88 4.44 -9.23
N ARG A 77 -3.70 3.38 -9.36
CA ARG A 77 -4.80 3.33 -10.32
C ARG A 77 -6.08 3.27 -9.52
N LEU A 78 -6.90 4.31 -9.65
CA LEU A 78 -8.15 4.46 -8.91
C LEU A 78 -9.06 3.25 -9.15
N GLU A 79 -9.23 2.83 -10.40
CA GLU A 79 -10.05 1.67 -10.76
C GLU A 79 -9.58 0.37 -10.08
N CYS A 80 -8.27 0.12 -10.04
CA CYS A 80 -7.72 -1.08 -9.41
C CYS A 80 -7.97 -1.08 -7.90
N CYS A 81 -7.73 0.05 -7.23
CA CYS A 81 -7.95 0.18 -5.79
C CYS A 81 -9.44 0.06 -5.45
N LEU A 82 -10.30 0.72 -6.25
CA LEU A 82 -11.75 0.69 -6.06
C LEU A 82 -12.31 -0.73 -6.27
N ASN A 83 -11.90 -1.42 -7.32
CA ASN A 83 -12.31 -2.80 -7.57
C ASN A 83 -11.87 -3.74 -6.44
N ALA A 84 -10.63 -3.59 -5.95
CA ALA A 84 -10.12 -4.38 -4.83
C ALA A 84 -10.94 -4.17 -3.55
N ALA A 85 -11.24 -2.92 -3.20
CA ALA A 85 -12.09 -2.60 -2.05
C ALA A 85 -13.52 -3.15 -2.21
N ARG A 86 -14.13 -2.97 -3.40
CA ARG A 86 -15.49 -3.44 -3.68
C ARG A 86 -15.64 -4.95 -3.66
N GLN A 87 -14.69 -5.69 -4.23
CA GLN A 87 -14.70 -7.16 -4.22
C GLN A 87 -14.68 -7.75 -2.81
N ARG A 88 -14.08 -7.03 -1.86
CA ARG A 88 -14.00 -7.42 -0.45
C ARG A 88 -15.12 -6.82 0.43
N GLY A 89 -15.93 -5.92 -0.13
CA GLY A 89 -17.00 -5.23 0.62
C GLY A 89 -16.51 -4.09 1.51
N HIS A 90 -15.33 -3.52 1.24
CA HIS A 90 -14.70 -2.48 2.05
C HIS A 90 -15.29 -1.10 1.73
N VAL A 91 -16.48 -0.82 2.28
CA VAL A 91 -17.29 0.36 1.94
C VAL A 91 -16.57 1.69 2.22
N VAL A 92 -16.01 1.85 3.42
CA VAL A 92 -15.34 3.10 3.83
C VAL A 92 -14.13 3.40 2.95
N THR A 93 -13.33 2.37 2.66
CA THR A 93 -12.17 2.50 1.78
C THR A 93 -12.61 2.82 0.35
N ALA A 94 -13.67 2.20 -0.16
CA ALA A 94 -14.22 2.49 -1.49
C ALA A 94 -14.80 3.91 -1.60
N GLU A 95 -15.55 4.37 -0.60
CA GLU A 95 -16.07 5.74 -0.53
C GLU A 95 -14.94 6.77 -0.51
N TRP A 96 -13.91 6.52 0.30
CA TRP A 96 -12.73 7.38 0.33
C TRP A 96 -12.01 7.42 -1.02
N ILE A 97 -11.89 6.29 -1.72
CA ILE A 97 -11.30 6.22 -3.07
C ILE A 97 -12.14 7.02 -4.07
N LEU A 98 -13.47 6.89 -4.04
CA LEU A 98 -14.38 7.63 -4.92
C LEU A 98 -14.32 9.14 -4.68
N ALA A 99 -14.12 9.58 -3.44
CA ALA A 99 -13.94 10.99 -3.09
C ALA A 99 -12.68 11.61 -3.73
N GLN A 100 -11.76 10.80 -4.29
CA GLN A 100 -10.57 11.27 -5.00
C GLN A 100 -10.80 11.47 -6.50
N LEU A 101 -11.99 11.15 -7.03
CA LEU A 101 -12.34 11.46 -8.42
C LEU A 101 -12.43 12.98 -8.61
N PRO A 102 -11.85 13.55 -9.68
CA PRO A 102 -12.10 14.94 -10.02
C PRO A 102 -13.59 15.13 -10.28
N PHE A 103 -14.15 16.23 -9.77
CA PHE A 103 -15.59 16.54 -9.82
C PHE A 103 -16.17 16.70 -11.25
N GLU A 104 -15.36 16.56 -12.31
CA GLU A 104 -15.75 16.85 -13.69
C GLU A 104 -16.31 15.67 -14.49
N ASP A 105 -16.26 14.43 -13.98
CA ASP A 105 -16.76 13.23 -14.70
C ASP A 105 -18.27 12.94 -14.52
N PHE A 106 -19.02 13.84 -13.86
CA PHE A 106 -20.48 13.68 -13.61
C PHE A 106 -21.36 14.61 -14.45
N ARG A 107 -20.88 15.11 -15.60
CA ARG A 107 -21.61 16.08 -16.44
C ARG A 107 -22.03 15.54 -17.80
#